data_AF-A0A537NSX6-F1
#
_entry.id   AF-A0A537NSX6-F1
#
_cell.length_a   1.000
_cell.length_b   1.000
_cell.length_c   1.000
_cell.angle_alpha   90.00
_cell.angle_beta   90.00
_cell.angle_gamma   90.00
#
_symmetry.space_group_name_H-M   'P 1'
#
loop_
_entity.id
_entity.type
_entity.pdbx_description
1 polymer ?
#
loop_
_entity_poly.entity_id
_entity_poly.type
_entity_poly.pdbx_seq_one_letter_code
_entity_poly.pdbx_strand_id
1 'polypeptide(L)'
;MSAHDYSQFKARLAREFPDQPFLIVRFGDHQPLFAKRYVDPTLEQAEVALRILRRDPRYFTTYYAIEGVNFKPGDLSSALDTLDAPYLPLVVLEAAGVPLDPTFVEQKRILSRCRGLFYLCADGAEARRFNRLLIDAGLIQGF
;
A
#
# COMPACT_ATOMS: atom_id res chain seq x y z
N MET A 1 -2.23 -3.20 -17.66
CA MET A 1 -1.26 -4.26 -18.02
C MET A 1 -1.93 -5.60 -17.81
N SER A 2 -2.02 -6.44 -18.84
CA SER A 2 -2.58 -7.78 -18.70
C SER A 2 -1.63 -8.71 -17.93
N ALA A 3 -2.12 -9.89 -17.51
CA ALA A 3 -1.26 -10.93 -16.93
C ALA A 3 -0.15 -11.39 -17.91
N HIS A 4 -0.45 -11.38 -19.21
CA HIS A 4 0.50 -11.72 -20.26
C HIS A 4 1.61 -10.68 -20.37
N ASP A 5 1.24 -9.39 -20.48
CA ASP A 5 2.21 -8.28 -20.57
C ASP A 5 3.12 -8.25 -19.33
N TYR A 6 2.54 -8.49 -18.15
CA TYR A 6 3.31 -8.52 -16.91
C TYR A 6 4.34 -9.66 -16.88
N SER A 7 3.94 -10.84 -17.34
CA SER A 7 4.83 -12.01 -17.40
C SER A 7 5.98 -11.76 -18.38
N GLN A 8 5.69 -11.17 -19.54
CA GLN A 8 6.70 -10.75 -20.51
C GLN A 8 7.64 -9.69 -19.95
N PHE A 9 7.11 -8.69 -19.24
CA PHE A 9 7.90 -7.65 -18.59
C PHE A 9 8.91 -8.23 -17.59
N LYS A 10 8.47 -9.13 -16.70
CA LYS A 10 9.38 -9.82 -15.77
C LYS A 10 10.43 -10.66 -16.47
N ALA A 11 10.03 -11.43 -17.49
CA ALA A 11 10.97 -12.26 -18.25
C ALA A 11 12.01 -11.41 -18.98
N ARG A 12 11.62 -10.21 -19.45
CA ARG A 12 12.54 -9.24 -20.04
C ARG A 12 13.55 -8.71 -19.03
N LEU A 13 13.10 -8.28 -17.85
CA LEU A 13 14.01 -7.82 -16.78
C LEU A 13 15.04 -8.89 -16.42
N ALA A 14 14.60 -10.14 -16.22
CA ALA A 14 15.48 -11.24 -15.87
C ALA A 14 16.55 -11.52 -16.95
N ARG A 15 16.16 -11.47 -18.23
CA ARG A 15 17.06 -11.75 -19.35
C ARG A 15 18.03 -10.60 -19.65
N GLU A 16 17.56 -9.37 -19.61
CA GLU A 16 18.35 -8.20 -20.05
C GLU A 16 19.28 -7.69 -18.93
N PHE A 17 18.96 -7.98 -17.67
CA PHE A 17 19.72 -7.52 -16.52
C PHE A 17 19.96 -8.66 -15.50
N PRO A 18 20.63 -9.76 -15.88
CA PRO A 18 20.73 -10.96 -15.05
C PRO A 18 21.40 -10.73 -13.69
N ASP A 19 22.32 -9.77 -13.61
CA ASP A 19 23.06 -9.44 -12.39
C ASP A 19 22.45 -8.29 -11.58
N GLN A 20 21.29 -7.76 -12.00
CA GLN A 20 20.61 -6.66 -11.30
C GLN A 20 19.34 -7.16 -10.60
N PRO A 21 19.16 -6.87 -9.30
CA PRO A 21 17.93 -7.16 -8.58
C PRO A 21 16.86 -6.11 -8.90
N PHE A 22 15.61 -6.55 -9.12
CA PHE A 22 14.46 -5.65 -9.25
C PHE A 22 13.35 -6.06 -8.29
N LEU A 23 12.95 -5.14 -7.42
CA LEU A 23 11.73 -5.28 -6.64
C LEU A 23 10.56 -4.67 -7.41
N ILE A 24 9.51 -5.45 -7.63
CA ILE A 24 8.28 -4.99 -8.25
C ILE A 24 7.18 -4.98 -7.19
N VAL A 25 6.64 -3.79 -6.92
CA VAL A 25 5.41 -3.62 -6.14
C VAL A 25 4.30 -3.14 -7.04
N ARG A 26 3.20 -3.89 -7.06
CA ARG A 26 1.98 -3.55 -7.80
C ARG A 26 0.88 -3.30 -6.79
N PHE A 27 0.03 -2.32 -7.04
CA PHE A 27 -1.16 -2.09 -6.24
C PHE A 27 -2.29 -1.51 -7.10
N GLY A 28 -3.53 -1.77 -6.71
CA GLY A 28 -4.68 -1.06 -7.26
C GLY A 28 -4.85 0.27 -6.55
N ASP A 29 -4.83 1.37 -7.28
CA ASP A 29 -5.05 2.72 -6.76
C ASP A 29 -6.50 2.93 -6.31
N HIS A 30 -7.45 2.40 -7.07
CA HIS A 30 -8.87 2.39 -6.70
C HIS A 30 -9.64 1.27 -7.40
N GLN A 31 -10.83 0.96 -6.88
CA GLN A 31 -11.80 0.09 -7.56
C GLN A 31 -12.29 0.73 -8.87
N PRO A 32 -12.54 -0.04 -9.95
CA PRO A 32 -13.18 0.50 -11.13
C PRO A 32 -14.64 0.89 -10.82
N LEU A 33 -15.17 1.88 -11.54
CA LEU A 33 -16.50 2.44 -11.25
C LEU A 33 -17.61 1.37 -11.19
N PHE A 34 -17.53 0.36 -12.05
CA PHE A 34 -18.52 -0.72 -12.13
C PHE A 34 -18.42 -1.73 -10.99
N ALA A 35 -17.30 -1.81 -10.25
CA ALA A 35 -17.09 -2.81 -9.18
C ALA A 35 -18.20 -2.73 -8.12
N LYS A 36 -18.71 -1.53 -7.85
CA LYS A 36 -19.82 -1.29 -6.92
C LYS A 36 -21.07 -2.13 -7.22
N ARG A 37 -21.30 -2.47 -8.49
CA ARG A 37 -22.42 -3.32 -8.95
C ARG A 37 -22.18 -4.80 -8.70
N TYR A 38 -20.93 -5.21 -8.48
CA TYR A 38 -20.55 -6.60 -8.23
C TYR A 38 -20.32 -6.89 -6.75
N VAL A 39 -19.91 -5.89 -5.96
CA VAL A 39 -19.70 -6.02 -4.51
C VAL A 39 -20.99 -6.37 -3.77
N ASP A 40 -22.08 -5.67 -4.09
CA ASP A 40 -23.40 -5.92 -3.52
C ASP A 40 -24.47 -5.77 -4.62
N PRO A 41 -24.64 -6.79 -5.50
CA PRO A 41 -25.46 -6.68 -6.71
C PRO A 41 -26.97 -6.54 -6.46
N THR A 42 -27.41 -6.84 -5.24
CA THR A 42 -28.83 -6.79 -4.84
C THR A 42 -29.23 -5.45 -4.20
N LEU A 43 -28.29 -4.53 -3.99
CA LEU A 43 -28.56 -3.27 -3.33
C LEU A 43 -28.88 -2.15 -4.31
N GLU A 44 -29.85 -1.33 -3.91
CA GLU A 44 -30.14 -0.07 -4.58
C GLU A 44 -28.95 0.91 -4.48
N GLN A 45 -28.80 1.78 -5.48
CA GLN A 45 -27.67 2.72 -5.55
C GLN A 45 -27.55 3.63 -4.33
N ALA A 46 -28.67 4.03 -3.72
CA ALA A 46 -28.67 4.86 -2.52
C ALA A 46 -28.04 4.15 -1.32
N GLU A 47 -28.29 2.85 -1.15
CA GLU A 47 -27.71 2.05 -0.06
C GLU A 47 -26.20 1.85 -0.29
N VAL A 48 -25.80 1.58 -1.53
CA VAL A 48 -24.38 1.53 -1.92
C VAL A 48 -23.67 2.85 -1.60
N ALA A 49 -24.31 3.99 -1.90
CA ALA A 49 -23.76 5.30 -1.59
C ALA A 49 -23.58 5.52 -0.09
N LEU A 50 -24.55 5.12 0.73
CA LEU A 50 -24.45 5.19 2.20
C LEU A 50 -23.29 4.35 2.74
N ARG A 51 -23.07 3.14 2.21
CA ARG A 51 -21.93 2.29 2.60
C ARG A 51 -20.58 2.92 2.24
N ILE A 52 -20.47 3.52 1.07
CA ILE A 52 -19.27 4.26 0.63
C ILE A 52 -19.00 5.45 1.57
N LEU A 53 -20.03 6.23 1.91
CA LEU A 53 -19.92 7.35 2.86
C LEU A 53 -19.47 6.88 4.25
N ARG A 54 -19.92 5.69 4.67
CA ARG A 54 -19.49 5.03 5.92
C ARG A 54 -18.13 4.34 5.82
N ARG A 55 -17.40 4.50 4.72
CA ARG A 55 -16.07 3.90 4.50
C ARG A 55 -16.05 2.38 4.63
N ASP A 56 -17.12 1.71 4.19
CA ASP A 56 -17.15 0.24 4.16
C ASP A 56 -15.99 -0.30 3.31
N PRO A 57 -15.05 -1.08 3.91
CA PRO A 57 -13.83 -1.50 3.24
C PRO A 57 -14.06 -2.20 1.90
N ARG A 58 -15.17 -2.91 1.72
CA ARG A 58 -15.46 -3.65 0.48
C ARG A 58 -15.48 -2.78 -0.77
N TYR A 59 -15.72 -1.47 -0.63
CA TYR A 59 -15.72 -0.53 -1.76
C TYR A 59 -14.38 0.19 -1.98
N PHE A 60 -13.40 -0.03 -1.10
CA PHE A 60 -12.09 0.64 -1.14
C PHE A 60 -10.91 -0.34 -1.17
N THR A 61 -11.08 -1.58 -0.69
CA THR A 61 -10.05 -2.61 -0.69
C THR A 61 -9.74 -3.03 -2.12
N THR A 62 -8.52 -2.77 -2.58
CA THR A 62 -7.99 -3.26 -3.85
C THR A 62 -7.04 -4.44 -3.59
N TYR A 63 -5.88 -4.45 -4.22
CA TYR A 63 -4.85 -5.45 -4.02
C TYR A 63 -3.49 -4.76 -3.96
N TYR A 64 -2.50 -5.46 -3.41
CA TYR A 64 -1.11 -5.20 -3.69
C TYR A 64 -0.35 -6.53 -3.83
N ALA A 65 0.81 -6.50 -4.47
CA ALA A 65 1.67 -7.65 -4.66
C ALA A 65 3.14 -7.23 -4.67
N ILE A 66 4.01 -8.07 -4.12
CA ILE A 66 5.45 -7.85 -4.02
C ILE A 66 6.16 -9.03 -4.67
N GLU A 67 7.01 -8.76 -5.65
CA GLU A 67 7.75 -9.79 -6.38
C GLU A 67 9.18 -9.33 -6.63
N GLY A 68 10.15 -10.23 -6.42
CA GLY A 68 11.54 -10.02 -6.81
C GLY A 68 11.84 -10.61 -8.19
N VAL A 69 12.70 -9.95 -8.95
CA VAL A 69 13.34 -10.48 -10.16
C VAL A 69 14.84 -10.51 -9.91
N ASN A 70 15.47 -11.66 -10.16
CA ASN A 70 16.89 -11.96 -9.87
C ASN A 70 17.28 -11.87 -8.39
N PHE A 71 16.31 -11.77 -7.47
CA PHE A 71 16.53 -11.86 -6.04
C PHE A 71 15.26 -12.27 -5.29
N LYS A 72 15.41 -12.66 -4.03
CA LYS A 72 14.30 -12.90 -3.12
C LYS A 72 14.11 -11.65 -2.23
N PRO A 73 12.90 -11.09 -2.14
CA PRO A 73 12.61 -10.01 -1.19
C PRO A 73 13.05 -10.36 0.24
N GLY A 74 13.55 -9.35 0.95
CA GLY A 74 14.11 -9.46 2.30
C GLY A 74 13.03 -9.58 3.38
N ASP A 75 12.92 -8.57 4.24
CA ASP A 75 11.94 -8.57 5.32
C ASP A 75 10.56 -8.20 4.76
N LEU A 76 9.57 -9.05 5.05
CA LEU A 76 8.16 -8.85 4.68
C LEU A 76 7.27 -8.70 5.92
N SER A 77 7.85 -8.44 7.10
CA SER A 77 7.10 -8.31 8.36
C SER A 77 6.08 -7.17 8.35
N SER A 78 6.29 -6.13 7.56
CA SER A 78 5.31 -5.04 7.37
C SER A 78 4.31 -5.29 6.24
N ALA A 79 4.47 -6.35 5.43
CA ALA A 79 3.57 -6.70 4.33
C ALA A 79 2.34 -7.48 4.86
N LEU A 80 1.46 -6.78 5.58
CA LEU A 80 0.23 -7.36 6.16
C LEU A 80 -0.80 -7.72 5.08
N ASP A 81 -1.64 -8.73 5.33
CA ASP A 81 -2.74 -9.12 4.41
C ASP A 81 -3.63 -7.93 4.00
N THR A 82 -3.80 -6.95 4.89
CA THR A 82 -4.46 -5.68 4.58
C THR A 82 -3.72 -4.53 5.24
N LEU A 83 -3.42 -3.50 4.44
CA LEU A 83 -2.79 -2.25 4.88
C LEU A 83 -3.25 -1.09 4.00
N ASP A 84 -3.22 0.12 4.56
CA ASP A 84 -3.44 1.34 3.79
C ASP A 84 -2.22 1.67 2.92
N ALA A 85 -2.47 2.15 1.70
CA ALA A 85 -1.45 2.47 0.71
C ALA A 85 -0.24 3.31 1.21
N PRO A 86 -0.37 4.25 2.17
CA PRO A 86 0.77 4.98 2.72
C PRO A 86 1.88 4.10 3.36
N TYR A 87 1.60 2.83 3.68
CA TYR A 87 2.61 1.90 4.17
C TYR A 87 3.36 1.15 3.06
N LEU A 88 2.97 1.26 1.79
CA LEU A 88 3.66 0.59 0.69
C LEU A 88 5.15 1.01 0.57
N PRO A 89 5.55 2.28 0.79
CA PRO A 89 6.96 2.65 0.78
C PRO A 89 7.77 1.97 1.90
N LEU A 90 7.21 1.82 3.11
CA LEU A 90 7.83 1.06 4.20
C LEU A 90 8.07 -0.40 3.76
N VAL A 91 7.04 -1.04 3.22
CA VAL A 91 7.11 -2.42 2.71
C VAL A 91 8.15 -2.56 1.61
N VAL A 92 8.24 -1.60 0.69
CA VAL A 92 9.26 -1.56 -0.38
C VAL A 92 10.67 -1.54 0.19
N LEU A 93 10.94 -0.67 1.17
CA LEU A 93 12.27 -0.54 1.75
C LEU A 93 12.71 -1.83 2.46
N GLU A 94 11.83 -2.43 3.26
CA GLU A 94 12.12 -3.69 3.94
C GLU A 94 12.31 -4.86 2.97
N ALA A 95 11.42 -4.97 1.98
CA ALA A 95 11.50 -6.00 0.94
C ALA A 95 12.77 -5.86 0.08
N ALA A 96 13.27 -4.63 -0.11
CA ALA A 96 14.52 -4.36 -0.80
C ALA A 96 15.77 -4.50 0.08
N GLY A 97 15.62 -4.70 1.40
CA GLY A 97 16.73 -4.74 2.34
C GLY A 97 17.38 -3.38 2.60
N VAL A 98 16.67 -2.28 2.32
CA VAL A 98 17.14 -0.92 2.57
C VAL A 98 16.92 -0.58 4.04
N PRO A 99 17.94 -0.07 4.76
CA PRO A 99 17.77 0.36 6.14
C PRO A 99 16.69 1.43 6.30
N LEU A 100 15.84 1.29 7.30
CA LEU A 100 14.80 2.27 7.61
C LEU A 100 15.42 3.48 8.31
N ASP A 101 15.08 4.67 7.82
CA ASP A 101 15.36 5.91 8.53
C ASP A 101 14.40 6.07 9.73
N PRO A 102 14.61 7.08 10.60
CA PRO A 102 13.73 7.32 11.74
C PRO A 102 12.25 7.55 11.38
N THR A 103 11.96 8.10 10.19
CA THR A 103 10.60 8.33 9.69
C THR A 103 9.89 7.01 9.44
N PHE A 104 10.54 6.08 8.73
CA PHE A 104 10.00 4.76 8.45
C PHE A 104 9.97 3.86 9.68
N VAL A 105 10.92 4.00 10.61
CA VAL A 105 10.86 3.32 11.92
C VAL A 105 9.62 3.76 12.68
N GLU A 106 9.30 5.05 12.71
CA GLU A 106 8.08 5.54 13.35
C GLU A 106 6.82 5.08 12.60
N GLN A 107 6.83 5.12 11.27
CA GLN A 107 5.72 4.61 10.46
C GLN A 107 5.47 3.11 10.72
N LYS A 108 6.51 2.28 10.85
CA LYS A 108 6.38 0.86 11.22
C LYS A 108 5.73 0.67 12.58
N ARG A 109 6.03 1.52 13.57
CA ARG A 109 5.37 1.47 14.88
C ARG A 109 3.88 1.82 14.78
N ILE A 110 3.52 2.80 13.94
CA ILE A 110 2.11 3.13 13.68
C ILE A 110 1.42 1.92 13.01
N LEU A 111 2.05 1.31 11.99
CA LEU A 111 1.54 0.12 11.32
C LEU A 111 1.20 -0.99 12.34
N SER A 112 2.12 -1.29 13.26
CA SER A 112 1.91 -2.32 14.29
C SER A 112 0.78 -1.97 15.25
N ARG A 113 0.71 -0.71 15.74
CA ARG A 113 -0.38 -0.28 16.65
C ARG A 113 -1.75 -0.26 15.96
N CYS A 114 -1.77 0.14 14.69
CA CYS A 114 -2.97 0.38 13.91
C CYS A 114 -3.39 -0.82 13.05
N ARG A 115 -2.61 -1.90 13.05
CA ARG A 115 -2.87 -3.16 12.32
C ARG A 115 -3.17 -2.91 10.84
N GLY A 116 -2.33 -2.11 10.19
CA GLY A 116 -2.48 -1.80 8.76
C GLY A 116 -3.26 -0.51 8.45
N LEU A 117 -4.03 0.04 9.38
CA LEU A 117 -4.74 1.31 9.17
C LEU A 117 -3.81 2.51 9.35
N PHE A 118 -4.00 3.56 8.57
CA PHE A 118 -3.27 4.83 8.69
C PHE A 118 -4.19 5.99 9.01
N TYR A 119 -4.93 6.51 8.02
CA TYR A 119 -5.72 7.75 8.18
C TYR A 119 -6.90 7.60 9.13
N LEU A 120 -7.47 6.40 9.24
CA LEU A 120 -8.61 6.13 10.11
C LEU A 120 -8.20 5.55 11.47
N CYS A 121 -6.92 5.30 11.69
CA CYS A 121 -6.46 4.79 12.98
C CYS A 121 -6.65 5.84 14.07
N ALA A 122 -7.32 5.44 15.16
CA ALA A 122 -7.63 6.32 16.30
C ALA A 122 -8.25 7.66 15.86
N ASP A 123 -9.25 7.61 14.98
CA ASP A 123 -9.93 8.79 14.42
C ASP A 123 -8.94 9.80 13.78
N GLY A 124 -7.88 9.25 13.17
CA GLY A 124 -6.81 9.99 12.51
C GLY A 124 -5.80 10.63 13.45
N ALA A 125 -5.85 10.37 14.76
CA ALA A 125 -4.92 10.95 15.72
C ALA A 125 -3.47 10.53 15.43
N GLU A 126 -3.25 9.28 15.03
CA GLU A 126 -1.91 8.78 14.70
C GLU A 126 -1.32 9.46 13.47
N ALA A 127 -2.10 9.61 12.39
CA ALA A 127 -1.66 10.30 11.18
C ALA A 127 -1.36 11.79 11.46
N ARG A 128 -2.20 12.46 12.26
CA ARG A 128 -1.97 13.87 12.66
C ARG A 128 -0.69 14.01 13.50
N ARG A 129 -0.47 13.11 14.46
CA ARG A 129 0.74 13.09 15.29
C ARG A 129 1.98 12.87 14.42
N PHE A 130 1.94 11.91 13.50
CA PHE A 130 3.05 11.64 12.59
C PHE A 130 3.37 12.83 11.69
N ASN A 131 2.36 13.44 11.06
CA ASN A 131 2.56 14.64 10.24
C ASN A 131 3.15 15.80 11.04
N ARG A 132 2.73 15.99 12.30
CA ARG A 132 3.33 16.99 13.19
C ARG A 132 4.82 16.72 13.43
N LEU A 133 5.20 15.46 13.71
CA LEU A 133 6.61 15.08 13.87
C LEU A 133 7.44 15.40 12.62
N LEU A 134 6.91 15.14 11.43
CA LEU A 134 7.61 15.44 10.18
C LEU A 134 7.78 16.95 9.94
N ILE A 135 6.78 17.75 10.31
CA ILE A 135 6.87 19.22 10.24
C ILE A 135 7.91 19.73 11.24
N ASP A 136 7.84 19.27 12.49
CA ASP A 136 8.76 19.70 13.55
C ASP A 136 10.21 19.31 13.26
N ALA A 137 10.42 18.19 12.53
CA ALA A 137 11.72 17.75 12.04
C ALA A 137 12.18 18.45 10.74
N GLY A 138 11.37 19.34 10.16
CA GLY A 138 11.67 20.05 8.91
C GLY A 138 11.62 19.19 7.64
N LEU A 139 11.05 17.98 7.71
CA LEU A 139 10.90 17.06 6.59
C LEU A 139 9.69 17.39 5.71
N ILE A 140 8.69 18.06 6.29
CA ILE A 140 7.56 18.66 5.57
C ILE A 140 7.57 20.15 5.85
N GLN A 141 7.65 20.95 4.78
CA GLN A 141 7.41 22.39 4.87
C GLN A 141 5.92 22.65 4.64
N GLY A 142 5.35 23.57 5.42
CA GLY A 142 3.99 24.04 5.16
C GLY A 142 3.91 24.67 3.77
N PHE A 143 2.80 24.43 3.07
CA PHE A 143 2.46 25.16 1.85
C PHE A 143 2.07 26.61 2.19
#